data_AF-A0A382Y782-F1
#
_entry.id   AF-A0A382Y782-F1
#
_cell.length_a   1.000
_cell.length_b   1.000
_cell.length_c   1.000
_cell.angle_alpha   90.00
_cell.angle_beta   90.00
_cell.angle_gamma   90.00
#
_symmetry.space_group_name_H-M   'P 1'
#
loop_
_entity.id
_entity.type
_entity.pdbx_description
1 polymer ?
#
loop_
_entity_poly.entity_id
_entity_poly.type
_entity_poly.pdbx_seq_one_letter_code
_entity_poly.pdbx_strand_id
1 'polypeptide(L)'
;MKKYYLFSVLLYTVQVYSQCTEDECGPYPGMPNYLCQDGVTMAGPSDCTVLDNGDCGWEIIICPQVTFTGYLREIEMSWCMDNCSHFYIETESGDYLSNVTDLDDLGSLNYFKDRYVVLSGEEVWCVECVAIDVAEITIVDNCEMPVDCFQDPCIEANCSAYPNAQCSSTYCGGCYADFYQNGDLITDCTS
;
A
#
# COMPACT_ATOMS: atom_id res chain seq x y z
N MET A 1 -69.67 33.12 23.59
CA MET A 1 -69.57 32.42 22.28
C MET A 1 -68.73 33.30 21.37
N LYS A 2 -67.60 32.97 20.77
CA LYS A 2 -66.72 31.78 20.70
C LYS A 2 -65.28 32.29 20.94
N LYS A 3 -64.46 31.57 21.72
CA LYS A 3 -63.01 31.82 21.79
C LYS A 3 -62.37 31.17 20.57
N TYR A 4 -61.72 31.96 19.73
CA TYR A 4 -60.90 31.45 18.64
C TYR A 4 -59.44 31.51 19.09
N TYR A 5 -58.89 30.35 19.44
CA TYR A 5 -57.46 30.15 19.55
C TYR A 5 -56.95 29.77 18.16
N LEU A 6 -56.17 30.65 17.53
CA LEU A 6 -55.40 30.31 16.34
C LEU A 6 -54.01 29.86 16.80
N PHE A 7 -53.82 28.54 16.74
CA PHE A 7 -52.59 27.82 17.05
C PHE A 7 -51.52 28.26 16.03
N SER A 8 -50.47 28.93 16.49
CA SER A 8 -49.32 29.26 15.66
C SER A 8 -48.55 27.97 15.36
N VAL A 9 -48.71 27.44 14.15
CA VAL A 9 -47.92 26.29 13.68
C VAL A 9 -46.50 26.79 13.42
N LEU A 10 -45.62 26.59 14.40
CA LEU A 10 -44.18 26.69 14.20
C LEU A 10 -43.78 25.63 13.18
N LEU A 11 -43.49 26.08 11.95
CA LEU A 11 -42.78 25.29 10.93
C LEU A 11 -41.37 25.05 11.46
N TYR A 12 -41.21 24.01 12.28
CA TYR A 12 -39.91 23.42 12.54
C TYR A 12 -39.47 22.80 11.21
N THR A 13 -38.56 23.46 10.53
CA THR A 13 -37.79 22.87 9.44
C THR A 13 -36.97 21.74 10.04
N VAL A 14 -37.53 20.53 10.03
CA VAL A 14 -36.75 19.31 10.26
C VAL A 14 -35.81 19.24 9.06
N GLN A 15 -34.54 19.57 9.29
CA GLN A 15 -33.48 19.21 8.34
C GLN A 15 -33.46 17.68 8.33
N VAL A 16 -34.07 17.09 7.31
CA VAL A 16 -33.96 15.67 7.01
C VAL A 16 -32.50 15.46 6.63
N TYR A 17 -31.70 14.93 7.55
CA TYR A 17 -30.40 14.37 7.20
C TYR A 17 -30.69 13.27 6.19
N SER A 18 -30.07 13.33 5.00
CA SER A 18 -30.12 12.26 4.01
C SER A 18 -29.42 11.04 4.61
N GLN A 19 -30.19 10.17 5.25
CA GLN A 19 -29.73 8.87 5.70
C GLN A 19 -30.05 7.89 4.60
N CYS A 20 -29.02 7.19 4.10
CA CYS A 20 -29.19 6.09 3.18
C CYS A 20 -29.87 4.92 3.90
N THR A 21 -30.76 4.22 3.24
CA THR A 21 -31.27 2.94 3.72
C THR A 21 -30.39 1.80 3.18
N GLU A 22 -30.31 0.67 3.90
CA GLU A 22 -29.42 -0.45 3.52
C GLU A 22 -29.70 -0.99 2.11
N ASP A 23 -30.94 -0.88 1.62
CA ASP A 23 -31.33 -1.27 0.27
C ASP A 23 -30.82 -0.32 -0.83
N GLU A 24 -30.45 0.91 -0.49
CA GLU A 24 -29.87 1.89 -1.41
C GLU A 24 -28.37 1.68 -1.63
N CYS A 25 -27.66 1.09 -0.67
CA CYS A 25 -26.21 0.86 -0.72
C CYS A 25 -25.79 -0.39 -1.53
N GLY A 26 -26.76 -1.18 -2.01
CA GLY A 26 -26.49 -2.41 -2.76
C GLY A 26 -25.98 -3.56 -1.90
N PRO A 27 -25.58 -4.69 -2.52
CA PRO A 27 -25.12 -5.87 -1.78
C PRO A 27 -23.86 -5.56 -0.96
N TYR A 28 -23.72 -6.22 0.19
CA TYR A 28 -22.56 -6.05 1.05
C TYR A 28 -21.27 -6.46 0.30
N PRO A 29 -20.16 -5.71 0.42
CA PRO A 29 -18.96 -5.91 -0.41
C PRO A 29 -18.26 -7.26 -0.20
N GLY A 30 -18.54 -7.98 0.89
CA GLY A 30 -18.03 -9.33 1.15
C GLY A 30 -16.57 -9.41 1.59
N MET A 31 -15.85 -8.29 1.67
CA MET A 31 -14.56 -8.20 2.34
C MET A 31 -14.74 -8.18 3.87
N PRO A 32 -13.85 -8.81 4.65
CA PRO A 32 -13.98 -8.86 6.10
C PRO A 32 -13.53 -7.55 6.75
N ASN A 33 -13.94 -7.37 8.02
CA ASN A 33 -13.32 -6.38 8.90
C ASN A 33 -12.09 -6.99 9.58
N TYR A 34 -10.98 -6.25 9.62
CA TYR A 34 -9.74 -6.69 10.24
C TYR A 34 -9.08 -5.56 11.04
N LEU A 35 -8.34 -5.94 12.08
CA LEU A 35 -7.58 -5.00 12.90
C LEU A 35 -6.27 -4.68 12.18
N CYS A 36 -6.05 -3.40 11.89
CA CYS A 36 -4.81 -2.91 11.30
C CYS A 36 -3.61 -3.13 12.24
N GLN A 37 -2.40 -3.04 11.70
CA GLN A 37 -1.16 -3.17 12.46
C GLN A 37 -0.96 -2.08 13.52
N ASP A 38 -1.67 -0.95 13.40
CA ASP A 38 -1.70 0.09 14.45
C ASP A 38 -2.36 -0.39 15.76
N GLY A 39 -3.07 -1.52 15.73
CA GLY A 39 -3.76 -2.11 16.86
C GLY A 39 -5.00 -1.35 17.33
N VAL A 40 -5.47 -0.38 16.56
CA VAL A 40 -6.59 0.51 16.91
C VAL A 40 -7.65 0.55 15.80
N THR A 41 -7.23 0.64 14.55
CA THR A 41 -8.13 0.84 13.41
C THR A 41 -8.73 -0.49 12.95
N MET A 42 -10.05 -0.53 12.76
CA MET A 42 -10.75 -1.67 12.16
C MET A 42 -11.06 -1.33 10.70
N ALA A 43 -10.25 -1.83 9.78
CA ALA A 43 -10.47 -1.67 8.35
C ALA A 43 -11.56 -2.62 7.84
N GLY A 44 -12.16 -2.28 6.70
CA GLY A 44 -13.24 -3.02 6.05
C GLY A 44 -14.55 -2.22 5.97
N PRO A 45 -15.68 -2.85 5.59
CA PRO A 45 -16.93 -2.14 5.37
C PRO A 45 -17.60 -1.77 6.69
N SER A 46 -18.01 -0.50 6.77
CA SER A 46 -18.66 0.13 7.92
C SER A 46 -20.13 0.46 7.60
N ASP A 47 -20.61 1.63 7.98
CA ASP A 47 -22.00 2.02 7.83
C ASP A 47 -22.36 2.36 6.36
N CYS A 48 -23.63 2.11 6.02
CA CYS A 48 -24.22 2.57 4.76
C CYS A 48 -24.48 4.08 4.86
N THR A 49 -23.78 4.86 4.03
CA THR A 49 -23.78 6.33 4.09
C THR A 49 -23.76 6.96 2.70
N VAL A 50 -23.92 8.28 2.64
CA VAL A 50 -23.75 9.04 1.39
C VAL A 50 -22.26 9.19 1.14
N LEU A 51 -21.79 8.66 0.02
CA LEU A 51 -20.41 8.75 -0.43
C LEU A 51 -20.11 10.13 -1.03
N ASP A 52 -18.82 10.43 -1.27
CA ASP A 52 -18.37 11.72 -1.80
C ASP A 52 -18.96 12.09 -3.17
N ASN A 53 -19.36 11.07 -3.95
CA ASN A 53 -20.02 11.26 -5.24
C ASN A 53 -21.53 11.59 -5.12
N GLY A 54 -22.09 11.58 -3.90
CA GLY A 54 -23.49 11.85 -3.60
C GLY A 54 -24.40 10.61 -3.66
N ASP A 55 -23.87 9.44 -3.99
CA ASP A 55 -24.61 8.18 -4.01
C ASP A 55 -24.58 7.50 -2.63
N CYS A 56 -25.56 6.62 -2.37
CA CYS A 56 -25.55 5.76 -1.21
C CYS A 56 -24.63 4.55 -1.43
N GLY A 57 -23.75 4.27 -0.48
CA GLY A 57 -22.86 3.11 -0.52
C GLY A 57 -22.26 2.76 0.84
N TRP A 58 -21.58 1.63 0.88
CA TRP A 58 -20.86 1.18 2.07
C TRP A 58 -19.60 2.03 2.27
N GLU A 59 -19.46 2.66 3.45
CA GLU A 59 -18.21 3.28 3.85
C GLU A 59 -17.13 2.20 4.00
N ILE A 60 -15.96 2.41 3.40
CA ILE A 60 -14.82 1.50 3.52
C ILE A 60 -13.74 2.19 4.35
N ILE A 61 -13.47 1.64 5.53
CA ILE A 61 -12.38 2.12 6.40
C ILE A 61 -11.09 1.46 5.92
N ILE A 62 -10.08 2.28 5.65
CA ILE A 62 -8.73 1.84 5.27
C ILE A 62 -7.76 1.97 6.45
N CYS A 63 -6.73 1.12 6.47
CA CYS A 63 -5.68 1.23 7.47
C CYS A 63 -4.78 2.45 7.21
N PRO A 64 -4.19 3.06 8.26
CA PRO A 64 -3.19 4.09 8.06
C PRO A 64 -1.96 3.54 7.34
N GLN A 65 -1.28 4.42 6.61
CA GLN A 65 -0.01 4.10 5.95
C GLN A 65 1.02 3.57 6.95
N VAL A 66 1.65 2.46 6.60
CA VAL A 66 2.76 1.87 7.36
C VAL A 66 4.06 1.99 6.57
N THR A 67 5.18 1.90 7.27
CA THR A 67 6.51 1.94 6.65
C THR A 67 7.37 0.80 7.19
N PHE A 68 8.00 0.07 6.29
CA PHE A 68 8.90 -1.02 6.60
C PHE A 68 10.29 -0.77 6.01
N THR A 69 11.30 -1.34 6.66
CA THR A 69 12.67 -1.37 6.17
C THR A 69 13.18 -2.80 6.28
N GLY A 70 13.73 -3.33 5.21
CA GLY A 70 14.06 -4.75 5.14
C GLY A 70 14.43 -5.22 3.74
N TYR A 71 14.63 -6.52 3.59
CA TYR A 71 14.81 -7.17 2.29
C TYR A 71 13.46 -7.54 1.69
N LEU A 72 13.21 -7.12 0.45
CA LEU A 72 12.09 -7.62 -0.32
C LEU A 72 12.44 -9.00 -0.90
N ARG A 73 11.62 -9.99 -0.63
CA ARG A 73 11.84 -11.38 -1.02
C ARG A 73 10.67 -11.92 -1.81
N GLU A 74 10.96 -12.83 -2.73
CA GLU A 74 9.95 -13.58 -3.46
C GLU A 74 9.47 -14.75 -2.58
N ILE A 75 8.16 -14.97 -2.56
CA ILE A 75 7.53 -16.05 -1.83
C ILE A 75 7.63 -17.34 -2.65
N GLU A 76 8.26 -18.37 -2.09
CA GLU A 76 8.30 -19.69 -2.74
C GLU A 76 7.00 -20.49 -2.53
N MET A 77 6.35 -20.34 -1.36
CA MET A 77 5.10 -21.01 -1.03
C MET A 77 4.32 -20.16 -0.02
N SER A 78 3.10 -19.76 -0.38
CA SER A 78 2.20 -19.05 0.53
C SER A 78 0.81 -19.65 0.50
N TRP A 79 0.13 -19.48 1.61
CA TRP A 79 -1.29 -19.73 1.80
C TRP A 79 -2.11 -18.51 1.37
N CYS A 80 -1.50 -17.33 1.33
CA CYS A 80 -2.11 -16.18 0.68
C CYS A 80 -2.27 -16.48 -0.80
N MET A 81 -3.43 -16.15 -1.36
CA MET A 81 -3.74 -16.35 -2.77
C MET A 81 -3.66 -15.04 -3.55
N ASP A 82 -3.65 -15.15 -4.88
CA ASP A 82 -3.55 -14.04 -5.84
C ASP A 82 -2.23 -13.26 -5.75
N ASN A 83 -2.26 -11.99 -6.15
CA ASN A 83 -1.13 -11.09 -6.29
C ASN A 83 -0.34 -10.84 -4.98
N CYS A 84 -0.95 -11.09 -3.83
CA CYS A 84 -0.33 -10.94 -2.52
C CYS A 84 0.56 -12.12 -2.11
N SER A 85 0.63 -13.15 -2.95
CA SER A 85 1.42 -14.36 -2.73
C SER A 85 2.79 -14.34 -3.40
N HIS A 86 3.20 -13.19 -3.95
CA HIS A 86 4.43 -13.06 -4.73
C HIS A 86 5.62 -12.53 -3.94
N PHE A 87 5.40 -11.52 -3.09
CA PHE A 87 6.47 -10.86 -2.36
C PHE A 87 6.16 -10.71 -0.88
N TYR A 88 7.21 -10.68 -0.07
CA TYR A 88 7.16 -10.33 1.35
C TYR A 88 8.39 -9.50 1.70
N ILE A 89 8.31 -8.75 2.80
CA ILE A 89 9.44 -8.05 3.38
C ILE A 89 9.86 -8.74 4.68
N GLU A 90 11.17 -8.89 4.86
CA GLU A 90 11.79 -9.43 6.07
C GLU A 90 12.84 -8.47 6.62
N THR A 91 13.08 -8.58 7.91
CA THR A 91 14.21 -7.92 8.57
C THR A 91 15.54 -8.44 8.03
N GLU A 92 16.62 -7.76 8.37
CA GLU A 92 17.97 -8.22 8.05
C GLU A 92 18.36 -9.55 8.72
N SER A 93 17.73 -9.91 9.85
CA SER A 93 17.88 -11.22 10.48
C SER A 93 17.08 -12.34 9.80
N GLY A 94 16.26 -12.03 8.80
CA GLY A 94 15.38 -12.97 8.11
C GLY A 94 14.04 -13.18 8.80
N ASP A 95 13.69 -12.36 9.80
CA ASP A 95 12.36 -12.42 10.41
C ASP A 95 11.33 -11.78 9.47
N TYR A 96 10.26 -12.52 9.16
CA TYR A 96 9.13 -12.05 8.36
C TYR A 96 8.47 -10.82 9.01
N LEU A 97 8.18 -9.80 8.19
CA LEU A 97 7.45 -8.60 8.61
C LEU A 97 6.04 -8.58 8.04
N SER A 98 5.89 -8.60 6.71
CA SER A 98 4.59 -8.55 6.04
C SER A 98 4.67 -9.05 4.60
N ASN A 99 3.56 -9.53 4.05
CA ASN A 99 3.40 -9.70 2.61
C ASN A 99 3.34 -8.33 1.94
N VAL A 100 3.78 -8.27 0.69
CA VAL A 100 3.90 -7.05 -0.10
C VAL A 100 3.30 -7.30 -1.47
N THR A 101 2.54 -6.32 -1.95
CA THR A 101 1.91 -6.35 -3.27
C THR A 101 1.95 -4.96 -3.90
N ASP A 102 1.70 -4.91 -5.19
CA ASP A 102 1.44 -3.69 -5.93
C ASP A 102 0.22 -4.02 -6.79
N LEU A 103 -0.94 -3.49 -6.40
CA LEU A 103 -2.21 -3.77 -7.07
C LEU A 103 -2.31 -3.11 -8.45
N ASP A 104 -1.52 -2.07 -8.70
CA ASP A 104 -1.50 -1.34 -9.97
C ASP A 104 -0.52 -1.96 -10.97
N ASP A 105 0.67 -2.38 -10.53
CA ASP A 105 1.71 -2.99 -11.35
C ASP A 105 2.60 -3.98 -10.57
N LEU A 106 2.17 -5.24 -10.46
CA LEU A 106 3.02 -6.30 -9.89
C LEU A 106 4.39 -6.45 -10.55
N GLY A 107 4.53 -6.02 -11.81
CA GLY A 107 5.80 -6.07 -12.52
C GLY A 107 6.87 -5.20 -11.84
N SER A 108 6.44 -4.10 -11.20
CA SER A 108 7.28 -3.09 -10.59
C SER A 108 8.20 -3.66 -9.49
N LEU A 109 7.67 -4.59 -8.68
CA LEU A 109 8.36 -5.15 -7.52
C LEU A 109 9.52 -6.09 -7.88
N ASN A 110 9.53 -6.65 -9.10
CA ASN A 110 10.59 -7.56 -9.53
C ASN A 110 11.97 -6.91 -9.53
N TYR A 111 12.07 -5.62 -9.82
CA TYR A 111 13.35 -4.89 -9.79
C TYR A 111 13.92 -4.80 -8.36
N PHE A 112 13.03 -4.77 -7.37
CA PHE A 112 13.39 -4.66 -5.95
C PHE A 112 13.61 -6.02 -5.29
N LYS A 113 13.48 -7.13 -6.02
CA LYS A 113 13.72 -8.46 -5.47
C LYS A 113 15.14 -8.60 -4.94
N ASP A 114 15.26 -9.13 -3.73
CA ASP A 114 16.48 -9.32 -2.94
C ASP A 114 17.19 -8.01 -2.54
N ARG A 115 16.54 -6.85 -2.75
CA ARG A 115 17.11 -5.54 -2.41
C ARG A 115 16.69 -5.12 -1.01
N TYR A 116 17.58 -4.39 -0.34
CA TYR A 116 17.28 -3.74 0.92
C TYR A 116 16.56 -2.42 0.64
N VAL A 117 15.33 -2.30 1.12
CA VAL A 117 14.40 -1.24 0.72
C VAL A 117 13.73 -0.62 1.93
N VAL A 118 13.35 0.65 1.78
CA VAL A 118 12.28 1.27 2.57
C VAL A 118 11.04 1.30 1.68
N LEU A 119 9.94 0.73 2.16
CA LEU A 119 8.65 0.80 1.49
C LEU A 119 7.58 1.36 2.42
N SER A 120 6.62 2.07 1.85
CA SER A 120 5.41 2.52 2.52
C SER A 120 4.18 2.23 1.70
N GLY A 121 3.08 1.95 2.36
CA GLY A 121 1.84 1.55 1.70
C GLY A 121 0.69 1.36 2.69
N GLU A 122 -0.50 1.08 2.14
CA GLU A 122 -1.67 0.72 2.95
C GLU A 122 -1.80 -0.80 3.09
N GLU A 123 -2.39 -1.25 4.19
CA GLU A 123 -2.80 -2.65 4.31
C GLU A 123 -4.00 -2.92 3.41
N VAL A 124 -3.94 -4.03 2.68
CA VAL A 124 -5.04 -4.53 1.85
C VAL A 124 -5.36 -5.96 2.24
N TRP A 125 -6.67 -6.26 2.29
CA TRP A 125 -7.14 -7.62 2.51
C TRP A 125 -7.08 -8.41 1.21
N CYS A 126 -6.23 -9.43 1.21
CA CYS A 126 -6.09 -10.40 0.13
C CYS A 126 -6.88 -11.67 0.46
N VAL A 127 -6.99 -12.59 -0.49
CA VAL A 127 -7.63 -13.87 -0.24
C VAL A 127 -6.78 -14.65 0.79
N GLU A 128 -7.32 -14.74 2.01
CA GLU A 128 -6.78 -15.38 3.22
C GLU A 128 -5.79 -14.55 4.04
N CYS A 129 -5.07 -13.58 3.47
CA CYS A 129 -4.06 -12.81 4.20
C CYS A 129 -4.20 -11.29 4.06
N VAL A 130 -3.37 -10.55 4.80
CA VAL A 130 -3.14 -9.12 4.58
C VAL A 130 -1.79 -8.93 3.90
N ALA A 131 -1.71 -7.98 2.98
CA ALA A 131 -0.46 -7.51 2.39
C ALA A 131 -0.40 -5.97 2.43
N ILE A 132 0.80 -5.43 2.22
CA ILE A 132 0.99 -3.99 2.02
C ILE A 132 0.92 -3.71 0.53
N ASP A 133 -0.04 -2.89 0.11
CA ASP A 133 -0.08 -2.33 -1.24
C ASP A 133 0.85 -1.13 -1.30
N VAL A 134 1.94 -1.27 -2.06
CA VAL A 134 3.06 -0.34 -2.04
C VAL A 134 2.70 0.97 -2.73
N ALA A 135 2.78 2.07 -1.98
CA ALA A 135 2.66 3.42 -2.53
C ALA A 135 4.02 3.99 -2.95
N GLU A 136 5.05 3.75 -2.14
CA GLU A 136 6.43 4.16 -2.42
C GLU A 136 7.41 3.08 -2.00
N ILE A 137 8.43 2.85 -2.82
CA ILE A 137 9.52 1.92 -2.53
C ILE A 137 10.85 2.51 -3.00
N THR A 138 11.85 2.47 -2.12
CA THR A 138 13.18 3.03 -2.39
C THR A 138 14.25 2.06 -1.93
N ILE A 139 15.32 1.93 -2.72
CA ILE A 139 16.50 1.16 -2.34
C ILE A 139 17.33 2.00 -1.38
N VAL A 140 17.78 1.39 -0.28
CA VAL A 140 18.63 2.04 0.72
C VAL A 140 19.87 1.21 1.02
N ASP A 141 20.95 1.89 1.42
CA ASP A 141 22.27 1.27 1.64
C ASP A 141 22.77 1.46 3.09
N ASN A 142 21.87 1.31 4.05
CA ASN A 142 22.12 1.53 5.48
C ASN A 142 21.81 0.31 6.35
N CYS A 143 21.88 -0.90 5.79
CA CYS A 143 21.82 -2.15 6.53
C CYS A 143 22.99 -2.29 7.53
N GLU A 144 22.82 -3.14 8.53
CA GLU A 144 23.79 -3.36 9.60
C GLU A 144 25.00 -4.21 9.15
N MET A 145 24.79 -5.11 8.18
CA MET A 145 25.78 -6.07 7.67
C MET A 145 25.95 -5.92 6.14
N PRO A 146 26.61 -4.84 5.68
CA PRO A 146 26.94 -4.69 4.26
C PRO A 146 27.94 -5.75 3.81
N VAL A 147 27.80 -6.19 2.56
CA VAL A 147 28.75 -7.11 1.93
C VAL A 147 30.01 -6.38 1.51
N ASP A 148 31.17 -7.04 1.66
CA ASP A 148 32.46 -6.52 1.20
C ASP A 148 32.70 -6.94 -0.26
N CYS A 149 32.47 -6.02 -1.20
CA CYS A 149 32.62 -6.27 -2.62
C CYS A 149 34.08 -6.21 -3.05
N PHE A 150 34.49 -7.10 -3.96
CA PHE A 150 35.84 -7.06 -4.53
C PHE A 150 36.10 -5.77 -5.34
N GLN A 151 35.05 -5.20 -5.92
CA GLN A 151 35.09 -3.97 -6.70
C GLN A 151 33.75 -3.24 -6.56
N ASP A 152 33.81 -1.91 -6.64
CA ASP A 152 32.63 -1.05 -6.71
C ASP A 152 31.78 -1.41 -7.95
N PRO A 153 30.51 -1.82 -7.78
CA PRO A 153 29.67 -2.29 -8.88
C PRO A 153 29.41 -1.21 -9.95
N CYS A 154 29.48 0.07 -9.60
CA CYS A 154 29.32 1.17 -10.55
C CYS A 154 30.52 1.37 -11.49
N ILE A 155 31.65 0.69 -11.26
CA ILE A 155 32.82 0.80 -12.17
C ILE A 155 32.56 0.06 -13.50
N GLU A 156 31.87 -1.08 -13.46
CA GLU A 156 31.63 -1.92 -14.66
C GLU A 156 30.20 -1.81 -15.18
N ALA A 157 29.25 -1.40 -14.32
CA ALA A 157 27.86 -1.28 -14.72
C ALA A 157 27.64 -0.14 -15.71
N ASN A 158 26.72 -0.36 -16.66
CA ASN A 158 26.31 0.66 -17.63
C ASN A 158 24.82 0.51 -17.96
N CYS A 159 24.14 1.64 -18.11
CA CYS A 159 22.74 1.72 -18.52
C CYS A 159 22.65 2.31 -19.93
N SER A 160 22.66 1.46 -20.96
CA SER A 160 22.82 1.89 -22.35
C SER A 160 21.64 2.75 -22.85
N ALA A 161 20.43 2.46 -22.38
CA ALA A 161 19.23 3.24 -22.69
C ALA A 161 19.28 4.67 -22.09
N TYR A 162 20.02 4.88 -21.00
CA TYR A 162 20.13 6.16 -20.29
C TYR A 162 21.60 6.54 -20.01
N PRO A 163 22.35 7.00 -21.04
CA PRO A 163 23.79 7.24 -20.93
C PRO A 163 24.21 8.32 -19.92
N ASN A 164 23.27 9.19 -19.52
CA ASN A 164 23.49 10.25 -18.55
C ASN A 164 22.97 9.90 -17.15
N ALA A 165 22.48 8.67 -16.94
CA ALA A 165 22.06 8.23 -15.61
C ALA A 165 23.27 8.15 -14.67
N GLN A 166 23.06 8.55 -13.42
CA GLN A 166 24.02 8.45 -12.36
C GLN A 166 23.91 7.07 -11.73
N CYS A 167 25.04 6.38 -11.61
CA CYS A 167 25.10 5.10 -10.93
C CYS A 167 25.27 5.31 -9.42
N SER A 168 24.53 4.53 -8.63
CA SER A 168 24.68 4.42 -7.18
C SER A 168 24.93 2.97 -6.80
N SER A 169 25.99 2.73 -6.04
CA SER A 169 26.33 1.40 -5.54
C SER A 169 25.61 1.14 -4.23
N THR A 170 25.10 -0.08 -4.06
CA THR A 170 24.56 -0.55 -2.78
C THR A 170 25.17 -1.91 -2.42
N TYR A 171 25.35 -2.13 -1.13
CA TYR A 171 26.12 -3.21 -0.53
C TYR A 171 25.27 -4.07 0.43
N CYS A 172 23.97 -3.82 0.52
CA CYS A 172 23.08 -4.62 1.35
C CYS A 172 22.62 -5.88 0.61
N GLY A 173 22.99 -7.06 1.14
CA GLY A 173 22.66 -8.37 0.57
C GLY A 173 23.49 -8.77 -0.66
N GLY A 174 24.12 -7.81 -1.32
CA GLY A 174 24.89 -8.02 -2.54
C GLY A 174 25.56 -6.74 -3.04
N CYS A 175 26.34 -6.87 -4.10
CA CYS A 175 27.01 -5.77 -4.79
C CYS A 175 26.15 -5.31 -5.96
N TYR A 176 25.34 -4.27 -5.77
CA TYR A 176 24.40 -3.81 -6.79
C TYR A 176 24.76 -2.43 -7.32
N ALA A 177 24.48 -2.21 -8.60
CA ALA A 177 24.59 -0.91 -9.25
C ALA A 177 23.20 -0.50 -9.76
N ASP A 178 22.68 0.59 -9.20
CA ASP A 178 21.39 1.17 -9.57
C ASP A 178 21.59 2.47 -10.32
N PHE A 179 20.72 2.76 -11.28
CA PHE A 179 20.85 3.94 -12.13
C PHE A 179 19.72 4.92 -11.85
N TYR A 180 20.06 6.19 -11.71
CA TYR A 180 19.11 7.26 -11.44
C TYR A 180 19.24 8.38 -12.47
N GLN A 181 18.13 8.96 -12.89
CA GLN A 181 18.11 10.16 -13.73
C GLN A 181 17.15 11.18 -13.12
N ASN A 182 17.66 12.38 -12.84
CA ASN A 182 16.92 13.43 -12.14
C ASN A 182 16.36 13.04 -10.75
N GLY A 183 16.91 11.99 -10.14
CA GLY A 183 16.45 11.45 -8.85
C GLY A 183 15.53 10.24 -8.99
N ASP A 184 15.04 9.93 -10.19
CA ASP A 184 14.15 8.80 -10.45
C ASP A 184 14.97 7.54 -10.77
N LEU A 185 14.58 6.41 -10.17
CA LEU A 185 15.19 5.10 -10.42
C LEU A 185 14.86 4.61 -11.82
N ILE A 186 15.88 4.15 -12.54
CA ILE A 186 15.76 3.56 -13.87
C ILE A 186 15.76 2.04 -13.73
N THR A 187 14.61 1.42 -14.02
CA THR A 187 14.42 -0.03 -13.91
C THR A 187 14.63 -0.78 -15.23
N ASP A 188 14.67 -0.08 -16.37
CA ASP A 188 14.96 -0.65 -17.69
C ASP A 188 16.21 -0.03 -18.32
N CYS A 189 17.31 -0.78 -18.28
CA CYS A 189 18.58 -0.39 -18.86
C CYS A 189 18.87 -1.05 -20.22
N THR A 190 17.92 -1.83 -20.75
CA THR A 190 18.05 -2.55 -22.02
C THR A 190 17.34 -1.79 -23.15
N SER A 191 17.98 -1.72 -24.32
CA SER A 191 17.43 -1.08 -25.53
C SER A 191 17.00 -2.10 -26.57
#